data_AF-A0A950ICU4-F1
#
_entry.id   AF-A0A950ICU4-F1
#
_cell.length_a   1.000
_cell.length_b   1.000
_cell.length_c   1.000
_cell.angle_alpha   90.00
_cell.angle_beta   90.00
_cell.angle_gamma   90.00
#
_symmetry.space_group_name_H-M   'P 1'
#
loop_
_entity.id
_entity.type
_entity.pdbx_description
1 polymer ?
#
loop_
_entity_poly.entity_id
_entity_poly.type
_entity_poly.pdbx_seq_one_letter_code
_entity_poly.pdbx_strand_id
1 'polypeptide(L)'
;MRFSSIPLAVLGALAVVAAGCAGGQGGTSPAPPAPARAAADTQAAAPAASGVVTATFGTIKTWQGGFNGKITIANSGSSSTTWSTITFTLAGGATIPSGASIWGAASSYTANSDGSYTITPTKKGATIPANGSVEVDYNGSGTFSGVGTTCTLDGSSCAGGGATPTPTPTGSATPTPTPSGSATPTPTPTATPTRTPTPTPTPTRTPTTTPTPTATPTPAPGGTFDPASLADAESQPAPAYNTGSLHGDTPAVVKEDEAFFYVTLEAFINPSDTAAFNKSVSDFNSMTTGGNEPAVSNPLYGWGDGAVGAALTLIRLNPTEWAAIGAAGQNRANLIMQAFVVDANWAFNDANNPSTGIGGGGNFSKSNNPNYDGYLYLAADCAIYFGSPAACNQQLTSFNYSSFISAVSSAGLTNIQSTFSATGSSMQSSVSIPFVYSGIQMASDTNFVEDMIYAAEISGAPKPLFSGGNVVTSVGSAHIVNNASGDPETGKPWMLREFNSTDSTGTRSDADYAYEGFIQAVRVRSLLTALGSWNGVDSQESTIQTAMFNGGTDLFYKLQNCYASIGTSGSRTVCAPTSSLETNPGTDPVAKGWLYITNMWYHYLGQ
;
A
#
# COMPACT_ATOMS: atom_id res chain seq x y z
N MET A 1 -23.10 -5.93 11.88
CA MET A 1 -24.51 -6.12 12.28
C MET A 1 -25.17 -4.75 12.41
N ARG A 2 -26.44 -4.60 12.01
CA ARG A 2 -27.24 -3.38 12.24
C ARG A 2 -27.24 -3.04 13.73
N PHE A 3 -27.11 -1.77 14.11
CA PHE A 3 -28.04 -1.09 15.01
C PHE A 3 -27.78 0.43 15.00
N SER A 4 -28.87 1.17 14.84
CA SER A 4 -28.96 2.62 14.88
C SER A 4 -28.82 3.15 16.31
N SER A 5 -28.08 4.23 16.48
CA SER A 5 -27.94 5.00 17.72
C SER A 5 -28.95 6.15 17.75
N ILE A 6 -29.61 6.39 18.89
CA ILE A 6 -30.15 7.70 19.28
C ILE A 6 -29.79 7.95 20.77
N PRO A 7 -29.42 9.18 21.18
CA PRO A 7 -28.41 9.44 22.20
C PRO A 7 -28.94 9.82 23.58
N LEU A 8 -28.01 9.92 24.52
CA LEU A 8 -28.18 10.12 25.96
C LEU A 8 -28.08 11.60 26.38
N ALA A 9 -28.94 12.04 27.30
CA ALA A 9 -28.73 13.10 28.29
C ALA A 9 -29.76 12.93 29.43
N VAL A 10 -29.51 12.09 30.43
CA VAL A 10 -29.02 12.37 31.81
C VAL A 10 -29.82 13.45 32.58
N LEU A 11 -30.61 13.07 33.60
CA LEU A 11 -30.31 13.09 35.06
C LEU A 11 -31.61 13.09 35.90
N GLY A 12 -31.65 12.30 36.98
CA GLY A 12 -32.39 12.67 38.20
C GLY A 12 -33.60 11.80 38.61
N ALA A 13 -33.32 10.85 39.51
CA ALA A 13 -34.12 10.39 40.65
C ALA A 13 -35.65 10.20 40.53
N LEU A 14 -36.14 9.02 40.94
CA LEU A 14 -36.93 8.94 42.18
C LEU A 14 -37.11 7.49 42.67
N ALA A 15 -37.16 7.38 43.99
CA ALA A 15 -37.53 6.21 44.75
C ALA A 15 -39.03 5.89 44.66
N VAL A 16 -39.32 4.59 44.79
CA VAL A 16 -40.51 3.93 45.39
C VAL A 16 -41.84 4.69 45.35
N VAL A 17 -42.84 4.09 44.69
CA VAL A 17 -44.26 4.37 44.98
C VAL A 17 -44.90 3.15 45.64
N ALA A 18 -45.47 3.39 46.82
CA ALA A 18 -46.64 2.68 47.32
C ALA A 18 -47.83 3.65 47.36
N ALA A 19 -48.95 3.20 46.80
CA ALA A 19 -50.38 3.55 47.00
C ALA A 19 -50.81 4.95 47.49
N GLY A 20 -51.83 5.52 46.81
CA GLY A 20 -52.80 6.42 47.47
C GLY A 20 -53.49 7.48 46.59
N CYS A 21 -54.72 7.15 46.14
CA CYS A 21 -55.94 7.96 45.95
C CYS A 21 -55.95 9.48 45.59
N ALA A 22 -56.86 9.77 44.64
CA ALA A 22 -57.84 10.87 44.57
C ALA A 22 -57.49 12.24 43.94
N GLY A 23 -58.16 12.53 42.81
CA GLY A 23 -59.13 13.64 42.73
C GLY A 23 -58.70 14.99 42.15
N GLY A 24 -59.34 15.38 41.04
CA GLY A 24 -59.98 16.72 40.94
C GLY A 24 -59.26 17.84 40.17
N GLN A 25 -59.71 18.05 38.92
CA GLN A 25 -60.31 19.27 38.34
C GLN A 25 -59.70 20.69 38.58
N GLY A 26 -59.61 21.44 37.48
CA GLY A 26 -59.66 22.92 37.42
C GLY A 26 -58.29 23.60 37.42
N GLY A 27 -57.98 24.64 36.64
CA GLY A 27 -58.78 25.51 35.79
C GLY A 27 -58.02 26.84 35.62
N THR A 28 -58.08 27.39 34.40
CA THR A 28 -58.10 28.83 34.05
C THR A 28 -56.85 29.73 34.20
N SER A 29 -56.31 30.11 33.03
CA SER A 29 -56.13 31.50 32.53
C SER A 29 -54.87 32.35 32.92
N PRO A 30 -54.51 33.43 32.17
CA PRO A 30 -53.37 33.42 31.24
C PRO A 30 -52.47 34.70 31.27
N ALA A 31 -51.56 34.84 30.27
CA ALA A 31 -50.93 36.06 29.68
C ALA A 31 -49.39 36.15 29.80
N PRO A 32 -48.64 36.90 28.94
CA PRO A 32 -48.81 37.33 27.53
C PRO A 32 -47.50 37.07 26.67
N PRO A 33 -47.39 37.49 25.38
CA PRO A 33 -46.65 36.75 24.35
C PRO A 33 -45.21 37.22 24.06
N ALA A 34 -44.42 36.33 23.44
CA ALA A 34 -43.16 36.64 22.74
C ALA A 34 -43.00 35.70 21.51
N PRO A 35 -42.24 36.09 20.47
CA PRO A 35 -42.65 36.02 19.07
C PRO A 35 -42.42 34.68 18.36
N ALA A 36 -43.23 34.48 17.32
CA ALA A 36 -43.23 33.32 16.43
C ALA A 36 -41.88 33.07 15.74
N ARG A 37 -41.42 31.83 15.76
CA ARG A 37 -40.39 31.29 14.87
C ARG A 37 -41.09 30.50 13.76
N ALA A 38 -40.82 30.89 12.52
CA ALA A 38 -41.41 30.33 11.31
C ALA A 38 -41.17 28.82 11.17
N ALA A 39 -42.20 28.12 10.72
CA ALA A 39 -42.18 26.69 10.42
C ALA A 39 -41.22 26.39 9.26
N ALA A 40 -40.40 25.34 9.43
CA ALA A 40 -39.68 24.73 8.33
C ALA A 40 -40.69 23.90 7.52
N ASP A 41 -40.92 24.33 6.28
CA ASP A 41 -41.74 23.61 5.31
C ASP A 41 -40.90 22.45 4.75
N THR A 42 -41.28 21.21 5.09
CA THR A 42 -40.75 19.99 4.47
C THR A 42 -41.33 19.85 3.06
N GLN A 43 -40.51 20.02 2.03
CA GLN A 43 -40.88 19.67 0.65
C GLN A 43 -40.23 18.34 0.24
N ALA A 44 -41.08 17.43 -0.25
CA ALA A 44 -40.76 16.06 -0.64
C ALA A 44 -39.84 15.99 -1.87
N ALA A 45 -39.02 14.94 -1.92
CA ALA A 45 -38.22 14.57 -3.08
C ALA A 45 -39.11 14.34 -4.32
N ALA A 46 -38.77 14.99 -5.43
CA ALA A 46 -39.38 14.73 -6.72
C ALA A 46 -38.98 13.34 -7.26
N PRO A 47 -39.80 12.68 -8.10
CA PRO A 47 -39.58 11.30 -8.51
C PRO A 47 -38.36 11.15 -9.42
N ALA A 48 -37.69 10.01 -9.27
CA ALA A 48 -36.46 9.63 -9.95
C ALA A 48 -36.61 9.57 -11.49
N ALA A 49 -35.63 10.15 -12.18
CA ALA A 49 -35.32 9.83 -13.58
C ALA A 49 -33.97 9.09 -13.62
N SER A 50 -33.91 8.02 -14.42
CA SER A 50 -32.84 7.03 -14.57
C SER A 50 -31.40 7.54 -14.40
N GLY A 51 -30.76 7.20 -13.27
CA GLY A 51 -29.32 7.36 -13.07
C GLY A 51 -28.83 6.30 -12.09
N VAL A 52 -28.12 5.27 -12.56
CA VAL A 52 -27.60 4.19 -11.70
C VAL A 52 -26.22 4.54 -11.13
N VAL A 53 -25.51 5.51 -11.73
CA VAL A 53 -24.26 6.04 -11.18
C VAL A 53 -24.23 7.56 -11.25
N THR A 54 -23.78 8.21 -10.18
CA THR A 54 -23.67 9.67 -10.07
C THR A 54 -22.28 10.06 -9.61
N ALA A 55 -21.81 11.25 -10.00
CA ALA A 55 -20.56 11.81 -9.50
C ALA A 55 -20.84 13.14 -8.81
N THR A 56 -20.30 13.31 -7.60
CA THR A 56 -20.37 14.56 -6.84
C THR A 56 -18.96 15.09 -6.61
N PHE A 57 -18.79 16.40 -6.70
CA PHE A 57 -17.49 17.06 -6.63
C PHE A 57 -17.45 17.98 -5.42
N GLY A 58 -16.34 17.94 -4.70
CA GLY A 58 -16.10 18.81 -3.56
C GLY A 58 -14.62 19.06 -3.34
N THR A 59 -14.31 19.71 -2.23
CA THR A 59 -12.94 19.88 -1.76
C THR A 59 -12.79 19.26 -0.38
N ILE A 60 -11.63 18.67 -0.14
CA ILE A 60 -11.24 18.19 1.20
C ILE A 60 -10.64 19.35 1.98
N LYS A 61 -9.76 20.12 1.34
CA LYS A 61 -9.14 21.32 1.90
C LYS A 61 -8.80 22.32 0.81
N THR A 62 -8.76 23.61 1.16
CA THR A 62 -8.41 24.71 0.26
C THR A 62 -7.32 25.60 0.89
N TRP A 63 -6.49 26.23 0.06
CA TRP A 63 -5.48 27.19 0.49
C TRP A 63 -5.30 28.29 -0.57
N GLN A 64 -4.47 29.28 -0.27
CA GLN A 64 -4.18 30.35 -1.23
C GLN A 64 -3.52 29.77 -2.48
N GLY A 65 -4.26 29.78 -3.59
CA GLY A 65 -3.78 29.32 -4.89
C GLY A 65 -3.93 27.81 -5.17
N GLY A 66 -4.60 27.03 -4.32
CA GLY A 66 -4.84 25.61 -4.60
C GLY A 66 -5.84 24.93 -3.69
N PHE A 67 -6.13 23.66 -4.00
CA PHE A 67 -7.09 22.83 -3.26
C PHE A 67 -6.82 21.33 -3.42
N ASN A 68 -7.34 20.53 -2.50
CA ASN A 68 -7.55 19.10 -2.72
C ASN A 68 -8.98 18.89 -3.18
N GLY A 69 -9.16 18.44 -4.42
CA GLY A 69 -10.46 18.09 -4.97
C GLY A 69 -10.81 16.65 -4.61
N LYS A 70 -12.11 16.39 -4.46
CA LYS A 70 -12.68 15.07 -4.20
C LYS A 70 -13.83 14.82 -5.16
N ILE A 71 -13.89 13.60 -5.68
CA ILE A 71 -14.96 13.10 -6.53
C ILE A 71 -15.51 11.85 -5.83
N THR A 72 -16.81 11.85 -5.55
CA THR A 72 -17.51 10.66 -5.04
C THR A 72 -18.37 10.10 -6.15
N ILE A 73 -18.04 8.89 -6.60
CA ILE A 73 -18.78 8.17 -7.65
C ILE A 73 -19.66 7.14 -6.95
N ALA A 74 -20.97 7.36 -6.94
CA ALA A 74 -21.93 6.57 -6.17
C ALA A 74 -22.83 5.76 -7.11
N ASN A 75 -22.99 4.46 -6.79
CA ASN A 75 -23.89 3.53 -7.45
C ASN A 75 -25.12 3.28 -6.57
N SER A 76 -26.26 3.83 -6.97
CA SER A 76 -27.54 3.60 -6.27
C SER A 76 -28.29 2.36 -6.78
N GLY A 77 -27.66 1.58 -7.66
CA GLY A 77 -28.18 0.31 -8.16
C GLY A 77 -28.05 -0.82 -7.15
N SER A 78 -28.89 -1.84 -7.32
CA SER A 78 -28.90 -3.07 -6.52
C SER A 78 -27.84 -4.09 -6.93
N SER A 79 -27.08 -3.83 -8.00
CA SER A 79 -25.95 -4.65 -8.47
C SER A 79 -24.69 -3.78 -8.59
N SER A 80 -23.51 -4.39 -8.41
CA SER A 80 -22.24 -3.73 -8.70
C SER A 80 -22.16 -3.34 -10.18
N THR A 81 -21.45 -2.24 -10.46
CA THR A 81 -21.20 -1.77 -11.82
C THR A 81 -19.74 -1.42 -12.00
N THR A 82 -19.20 -1.53 -13.21
CA THR A 82 -17.85 -1.05 -13.52
C THR A 82 -17.86 0.43 -13.86
N TRP A 83 -16.69 1.07 -13.75
CA TRP A 83 -16.42 2.39 -14.30
C TRP A 83 -15.03 2.41 -14.94
N SER A 84 -14.86 3.15 -16.04
CA SER A 84 -13.60 3.17 -16.80
C SER A 84 -12.98 4.55 -16.92
N THR A 85 -13.79 5.61 -16.94
CA THR A 85 -13.34 7.00 -17.06
C THR A 85 -14.35 7.95 -16.45
N ILE A 86 -13.85 9.03 -15.84
CA ILE A 86 -14.65 10.22 -15.57
C ILE A 86 -13.99 11.44 -16.22
N THR A 87 -14.73 12.13 -17.09
CA THR A 87 -14.26 13.31 -17.81
C THR A 87 -15.01 14.53 -17.34
N PHE A 88 -14.33 15.59 -16.91
CA PHE A 88 -14.99 16.82 -16.47
C PHE A 88 -14.17 18.09 -16.73
N THR A 89 -14.81 19.25 -16.70
CA THR A 89 -14.13 20.56 -16.69
C THR A 89 -14.22 21.20 -15.31
N LEU A 90 -13.19 21.94 -14.89
CA LEU A 90 -13.23 22.74 -13.67
C LEU A 90 -13.78 24.14 -13.97
N ALA A 91 -14.62 24.68 -13.10
CA ALA A 91 -15.16 26.03 -13.22
C ALA A 91 -14.23 27.07 -12.57
N GLY A 92 -14.38 28.35 -12.96
CA GLY A 92 -13.72 29.47 -12.27
C GLY A 92 -12.21 29.58 -12.49
N GLY A 93 -11.66 28.97 -13.54
CA GLY A 93 -10.22 29.03 -13.87
C GLY A 93 -9.33 28.14 -13.00
N ALA A 94 -9.92 27.27 -12.18
CA ALA A 94 -9.20 26.21 -11.50
C ALA A 94 -8.64 25.19 -12.50
N THR A 95 -7.49 24.60 -12.17
CA THR A 95 -6.81 23.61 -13.03
C THR A 95 -6.30 22.44 -12.21
N ILE A 96 -6.08 21.30 -12.86
CA ILE A 96 -5.21 20.22 -12.37
C ILE A 96 -3.84 20.42 -13.05
N PRO A 97 -2.81 20.95 -12.34
CA PRO A 97 -1.50 21.22 -12.93
C PRO A 97 -0.85 19.95 -13.48
N SER A 98 0.05 20.08 -14.47
CA SER A 98 0.86 18.94 -14.93
C SER A 98 1.68 18.33 -13.79
N GLY A 99 1.65 17.01 -13.65
CA GLY A 99 2.31 16.28 -12.57
C GLY A 99 1.58 16.33 -11.22
N ALA A 100 0.33 16.80 -11.20
CA ALA A 100 -0.49 16.76 -9.99
C ALA A 100 -0.79 15.31 -9.58
N SER A 101 -0.68 15.03 -8.29
CA SER A 101 -1.08 13.73 -7.75
C SER A 101 -2.60 13.54 -7.82
N ILE A 102 -3.00 12.31 -8.14
CA ILE A 102 -4.34 11.78 -8.06
C ILE A 102 -4.26 10.45 -7.28
N TRP A 103 -5.23 10.17 -6.42
CA TRP A 103 -5.23 8.99 -5.56
C TRP A 103 -6.65 8.54 -5.21
N GLY A 104 -6.76 7.47 -4.40
CA GLY A 104 -8.01 6.80 -4.10
C GLY A 104 -8.34 5.77 -5.18
N ALA A 105 -9.55 5.83 -5.72
CA ALA A 105 -9.99 4.90 -6.77
C ALA A 105 -9.41 5.18 -8.17
N ALA A 106 -8.55 6.18 -8.33
CA ALA A 106 -7.89 6.54 -9.59
C ALA A 106 -6.36 6.63 -9.47
N SER A 107 -5.67 6.30 -10.55
CA SER A 107 -4.20 6.31 -10.64
C SER A 107 -3.63 7.35 -11.62
N SER A 108 -4.45 7.90 -12.52
CA SER A 108 -3.98 8.84 -13.53
C SER A 108 -5.06 9.80 -14.03
N TYR A 109 -4.61 10.90 -14.63
CA TYR A 109 -5.46 11.83 -15.36
C TYR A 109 -4.79 12.29 -16.65
N THR A 110 -5.60 12.68 -17.63
CA THR A 110 -5.18 13.30 -18.89
C THR A 110 -5.82 14.68 -18.99
N ALA A 111 -5.02 15.73 -19.18
CA ALA A 111 -5.51 17.06 -19.54
C ALA A 111 -5.74 17.11 -21.05
N ASN A 112 -6.99 17.32 -21.47
CA ASN A 112 -7.39 17.33 -22.87
C ASN A 112 -7.24 18.73 -23.47
N SER A 113 -7.11 18.81 -24.79
CA SER A 113 -6.95 20.08 -25.52
C SER A 113 -8.18 21.01 -25.45
N ASP A 114 -9.34 20.46 -25.11
CA ASP A 114 -10.60 21.19 -24.90
C ASP A 114 -10.73 21.78 -23.47
N GLY A 115 -9.71 21.58 -22.62
CA GLY A 115 -9.69 22.05 -21.24
C GLY A 115 -10.39 21.12 -20.24
N SER A 116 -10.87 19.95 -20.68
CA SER A 116 -11.38 18.90 -19.78
C SER A 116 -10.25 18.03 -19.22
N TYR A 117 -10.56 17.33 -18.13
CA TYR A 117 -9.70 16.34 -17.51
C TYR A 117 -10.40 14.98 -17.58
N THR A 118 -9.71 13.97 -18.11
CA THR A 118 -10.17 12.57 -18.06
C THR A 118 -9.38 11.83 -16.99
N ILE A 119 -10.06 11.34 -15.97
CA ILE A 119 -9.49 10.52 -14.90
C ILE A 119 -9.76 9.04 -15.21
N THR A 120 -8.75 8.21 -14.97
CA THR A 120 -8.78 6.75 -15.18
C THR A 120 -8.67 6.04 -13.82
N PRO A 121 -9.49 4.99 -13.57
CA PRO A 121 -9.44 4.22 -12.33
C PRO A 121 -8.07 3.57 -12.12
N THR A 122 -7.79 3.22 -10.86
CA THR A 122 -6.55 2.54 -10.47
C THR A 122 -6.41 1.17 -11.16
N LYS A 123 -7.54 0.49 -11.42
CA LYS A 123 -7.59 -0.80 -12.09
C LYS A 123 -8.55 -0.77 -13.28
N LYS A 124 -8.20 -1.47 -14.35
CA LYS A 124 -9.12 -1.73 -15.47
C LYS A 124 -10.22 -2.66 -14.99
N GLY A 125 -11.47 -2.26 -15.20
CA GLY A 125 -12.64 -3.00 -14.69
C GLY A 125 -12.98 -2.66 -13.24
N ALA A 126 -12.45 -1.56 -12.68
CA ALA A 126 -12.80 -1.09 -11.35
C ALA A 126 -14.32 -1.06 -11.15
N THR A 127 -14.77 -1.59 -10.01
CA THR A 127 -16.19 -1.72 -9.68
C THR A 127 -16.62 -0.73 -8.61
N ILE A 128 -17.89 -0.33 -8.68
CA ILE A 128 -18.60 0.41 -7.64
C ILE A 128 -19.64 -0.56 -7.06
N PRO A 129 -19.53 -0.93 -5.77
CA PRO A 129 -20.46 -1.86 -5.15
C PRO A 129 -21.93 -1.42 -5.27
N ALA A 130 -22.85 -2.38 -5.22
CA ALA A 130 -24.28 -2.09 -5.14
C ALA A 130 -24.60 -1.22 -3.92
N ASN A 131 -25.36 -0.14 -4.10
CA ASN A 131 -25.64 0.86 -3.05
C ASN A 131 -24.38 1.43 -2.37
N GLY A 132 -23.25 1.44 -3.07
CA GLY A 132 -21.95 1.87 -2.57
C GLY A 132 -21.39 3.06 -3.35
N SER A 133 -20.20 3.50 -2.95
CA SER A 133 -19.47 4.57 -3.64
C SER A 133 -17.97 4.32 -3.59
N VAL A 134 -17.26 4.89 -4.55
CA VAL A 134 -15.81 5.00 -4.57
C VAL A 134 -15.41 6.47 -4.60
N GLU A 135 -14.23 6.79 -4.07
CA GLU A 135 -13.75 8.16 -3.95
C GLU A 135 -12.44 8.34 -4.71
N VAL A 136 -12.35 9.44 -5.45
CA VAL A 136 -11.14 9.87 -6.17
C VAL A 136 -10.75 11.24 -5.66
N ASP A 137 -9.49 11.40 -5.31
CA ASP A 137 -8.96 12.66 -4.80
C ASP A 137 -7.82 13.16 -5.69
N TYR A 138 -7.67 14.48 -5.80
CA TYR A 138 -6.64 15.08 -6.65
C TYR A 138 -6.15 16.44 -6.14
N ASN A 139 -4.94 16.83 -6.58
CA ASN A 139 -4.39 18.16 -6.34
C ASN A 139 -4.83 19.15 -7.44
N GLY A 140 -5.43 20.27 -7.04
CA GLY A 140 -5.84 21.35 -7.92
C GLY A 140 -5.16 22.69 -7.60
N SER A 141 -5.06 23.55 -8.60
CA SER A 141 -4.56 24.93 -8.51
C SER A 141 -5.66 25.95 -8.78
N GLY A 142 -5.58 27.10 -8.14
CA GLY A 142 -6.61 28.14 -8.16
C GLY A 142 -7.71 27.94 -7.11
N THR A 143 -8.86 28.59 -7.33
CA THR A 143 -10.00 28.52 -6.42
C THR A 143 -11.06 27.57 -6.98
N PHE A 144 -11.29 26.43 -6.31
CA PHE A 144 -12.34 25.51 -6.69
C PHE A 144 -13.71 26.20 -6.63
N SER A 145 -14.37 26.29 -7.78
CA SER A 145 -15.68 26.95 -7.94
C SER A 145 -16.74 25.98 -8.47
N GLY A 146 -16.53 24.68 -8.29
CA GLY A 146 -17.33 23.61 -8.87
C GLY A 146 -16.78 23.09 -10.20
N VAL A 147 -17.57 22.24 -10.84
CA VAL A 147 -17.29 21.69 -12.18
C VAL A 147 -18.12 22.42 -13.23
N GLY A 148 -17.58 22.49 -14.45
CA GLY A 148 -18.28 23.05 -15.60
C GLY A 148 -19.42 22.14 -16.08
N THR A 149 -20.04 22.51 -17.20
CA THR A 149 -21.18 21.78 -17.78
C THR A 149 -20.81 20.42 -18.37
N THR A 150 -19.52 20.14 -18.51
CA THR A 150 -19.02 18.85 -18.97
C THR A 150 -18.67 18.01 -17.76
N CYS A 151 -19.49 17.00 -17.48
CA CYS A 151 -19.09 15.84 -16.68
C CYS A 151 -19.70 14.59 -17.30
N THR A 152 -18.87 13.63 -17.68
CA THR A 152 -19.30 12.31 -18.13
C THR A 152 -18.57 11.20 -17.38
N LEU A 153 -19.31 10.16 -17.02
CA LEU A 153 -18.79 8.87 -16.56
C LEU A 153 -19.02 7.85 -17.67
N ASP A 154 -17.95 7.27 -18.21
CA ASP A 154 -18.00 6.35 -19.36
C ASP A 154 -18.85 6.88 -20.53
N GLY A 155 -18.71 8.18 -20.80
CA GLY A 155 -19.47 8.89 -21.86
C GLY A 155 -20.91 9.27 -21.49
N SER A 156 -21.44 8.81 -20.36
CA SER A 156 -22.77 9.15 -19.85
C SER A 156 -22.73 10.33 -18.89
N SER A 157 -23.75 11.19 -18.85
CA SER A 157 -23.77 12.37 -17.96
C SER A 157 -23.66 12.01 -16.47
N CYS A 158 -22.80 12.73 -15.73
CA CYS A 158 -22.72 12.64 -14.27
C CYS A 158 -23.89 13.39 -13.61
N ALA A 159 -25.11 12.84 -13.57
CA ALA A 159 -26.23 13.53 -12.93
C ALA A 159 -26.00 13.68 -11.40
N GLY A 160 -25.60 14.87 -10.95
CA GLY A 160 -25.28 15.19 -9.55
C GLY A 160 -24.65 16.58 -9.31
N GLY A 161 -24.45 17.39 -10.36
CA GLY A 161 -23.83 18.72 -10.28
C GLY A 161 -24.70 19.76 -9.54
N GLY A 162 -24.69 19.74 -8.21
CA GLY A 162 -25.24 20.78 -7.36
C GLY A 162 -24.10 21.60 -6.73
N ALA A 163 -23.95 22.85 -7.14
CA ALA A 163 -23.05 23.81 -6.49
C ALA A 163 -23.52 24.10 -5.05
N THR A 164 -22.64 23.95 -4.06
CA THR A 164 -22.85 24.46 -2.69
C THR A 164 -22.72 25.99 -2.71
N PRO A 165 -23.63 26.78 -2.10
CA PRO A 165 -23.58 28.24 -2.18
C PRO A 165 -22.41 28.84 -1.37
N THR A 166 -21.65 29.72 -2.02
CA THR A 166 -20.54 30.52 -1.47
C THR A 166 -21.05 31.63 -0.54
N PRO A 167 -20.39 31.93 0.61
CA PRO A 167 -20.75 33.09 1.43
C PRO A 167 -20.48 34.42 0.71
N THR A 168 -21.41 35.36 0.88
CA THR A 168 -21.46 36.68 0.24
C THR A 168 -20.30 37.60 0.67
N PRO A 169 -19.57 38.27 -0.24
CA PRO A 169 -18.53 39.22 0.13
C PRO A 169 -19.14 40.55 0.61
N THR A 170 -18.79 40.96 1.81
CA THR A 170 -19.10 42.29 2.35
C THR A 170 -18.07 43.33 1.91
N GLY A 171 -18.55 44.43 1.33
CA GLY A 171 -17.98 45.76 1.58
C GLY A 171 -16.91 46.27 0.62
N SER A 172 -17.36 46.98 -0.41
CA SER A 172 -16.62 47.97 -1.19
C SER A 172 -16.02 49.07 -0.30
N ALA A 173 -14.75 49.42 -0.52
CA ALA A 173 -14.14 50.66 -0.07
C ALA A 173 -13.54 51.44 -1.26
N THR A 174 -13.97 52.69 -1.32
CA THR A 174 -13.83 53.74 -2.34
C THR A 174 -12.38 54.19 -2.58
N PRO A 175 -11.99 54.57 -3.82
CA PRO A 175 -10.68 55.17 -4.09
C PRO A 175 -10.64 56.66 -3.66
N THR A 176 -9.50 57.15 -3.18
CA THR A 176 -9.27 58.57 -2.86
C THR A 176 -7.93 59.02 -3.48
N PRO A 177 -7.81 60.25 -4.01
CA PRO A 177 -6.90 60.56 -5.13
C PRO A 177 -5.49 61.02 -4.74
N THR A 178 -4.65 61.01 -5.78
CA THR A 178 -3.31 61.57 -5.96
C THR A 178 -3.13 63.01 -5.47
N PRO A 179 -1.89 63.37 -5.08
CA PRO A 179 -1.33 64.66 -5.43
C PRO A 179 0.00 64.59 -6.20
N SER A 180 0.18 65.66 -6.98
CA SER A 180 1.24 66.03 -7.92
C SER A 180 2.38 66.84 -7.26
N GLY A 181 3.54 66.93 -7.93
CA GLY A 181 4.56 67.97 -7.75
C GLY A 181 5.95 67.41 -7.41
N SER A 182 6.88 67.26 -8.37
CA SER A 182 7.79 68.27 -8.96
C SER A 182 8.90 68.77 -8.01
N ALA A 183 10.16 68.41 -8.32
CA ALA A 183 11.26 69.34 -8.59
C ALA A 183 12.60 68.60 -8.70
N THR A 184 13.23 68.74 -9.87
CA THR A 184 14.64 68.41 -10.15
C THR A 184 15.53 69.57 -9.71
N PRO A 185 16.75 69.29 -9.20
CA PRO A 185 17.91 69.94 -9.82
C PRO A 185 19.11 68.99 -10.07
N THR A 186 19.90 69.45 -11.02
CA THR A 186 21.01 68.84 -11.77
C THR A 186 22.35 68.84 -10.97
N PRO A 187 23.48 68.32 -11.52
CA PRO A 187 24.41 67.45 -10.81
C PRO A 187 25.65 68.17 -10.24
N THR A 188 26.37 67.51 -9.34
CA THR A 188 27.73 67.88 -8.92
C THR A 188 28.68 66.73 -9.26
N PRO A 189 29.86 66.98 -9.88
CA PRO A 189 30.69 65.90 -10.40
C PRO A 189 31.72 65.38 -9.38
N THR A 190 32.10 64.12 -9.62
CA THR A 190 33.40 63.47 -9.35
C THR A 190 33.74 62.95 -7.95
N ALA A 191 33.80 61.61 -7.84
CA ALA A 191 35.04 60.87 -7.54
C ALA A 191 34.95 59.44 -8.14
N THR A 192 36.02 59.05 -8.84
CA THR A 192 36.26 57.79 -9.56
C THR A 192 36.45 56.61 -8.58
N PRO A 193 36.12 55.35 -8.93
CA PRO A 193 35.72 54.33 -7.96
C PRO A 193 36.89 53.55 -7.34
N THR A 194 36.79 53.27 -6.04
CA THR A 194 37.52 52.16 -5.40
C THR A 194 36.61 50.93 -5.38
N ARG A 195 37.09 49.84 -5.99
CA ARG A 195 36.40 48.54 -5.97
C ARG A 195 36.37 48.02 -4.54
N THR A 196 35.21 48.13 -3.90
CA THR A 196 34.91 47.44 -2.65
C THR A 196 34.21 46.13 -3.01
N PRO A 197 34.67 44.96 -2.51
CA PRO A 197 34.05 43.68 -2.82
C PRO A 197 32.60 43.68 -2.34
N THR A 198 31.68 43.36 -3.26
CA THR A 198 30.26 43.19 -2.97
C THR A 198 30.08 42.07 -1.94
N PRO A 199 29.44 42.31 -0.79
CA PRO A 199 29.10 41.24 0.13
C PRO A 199 28.08 40.32 -0.55
N THR A 200 28.44 39.03 -0.63
CA THR A 200 27.57 37.95 -1.08
C THR A 200 26.28 37.97 -0.22
N PRO A 201 25.07 37.95 -0.82
CA PRO A 201 23.85 37.89 -0.04
C PRO A 201 23.84 36.63 0.82
N THR A 202 23.78 36.83 2.14
CA THR A 202 23.55 35.77 3.10
C THR A 202 22.14 35.23 2.85
N PRO A 203 21.94 33.91 2.67
CA PRO A 203 20.61 33.35 2.44
C PRO A 203 19.74 33.62 3.68
N THR A 204 18.70 34.43 3.49
CA THR A 204 17.66 34.69 4.47
C THR A 204 16.96 33.36 4.77
N ARG A 205 16.92 32.96 6.05
CA ARG A 205 16.20 31.76 6.50
C ARG A 205 14.71 31.95 6.19
N THR A 206 14.21 31.22 5.19
CA THR A 206 12.78 31.07 4.94
C THR A 206 12.13 30.46 6.18
N PRO A 207 11.02 31.00 6.71
CA PRO A 207 10.31 30.39 7.82
C PRO A 207 9.84 28.99 7.43
N THR A 208 10.33 27.98 8.16
CA THR A 208 9.85 26.60 8.06
C THR A 208 8.40 26.57 8.52
N THR A 209 7.49 26.36 7.57
CA THR A 209 6.09 26.02 7.86
C THR A 209 6.07 24.63 8.48
N THR A 210 5.69 24.56 9.76
CA THR A 210 5.32 23.32 10.43
C THR A 210 4.26 22.60 9.59
N PRO A 211 4.47 21.33 9.19
CA PRO A 211 3.47 20.60 8.42
C PRO A 211 2.21 20.40 9.27
N THR A 212 1.07 20.83 8.73
CA THR A 212 -0.27 20.52 9.25
C THR A 212 -0.53 19.03 9.00
N PRO A 213 -1.02 18.26 10.00
CA PRO A 213 -1.18 16.81 9.88
C PRO A 213 -2.07 16.44 8.68
N THR A 214 -1.52 15.61 7.81
CA THR A 214 -2.24 14.95 6.72
C THR A 214 -3.18 13.90 7.34
N ALA A 215 -4.43 13.84 6.88
CA ALA A 215 -5.38 12.83 7.34
C ALA A 215 -4.84 11.44 7.02
N THR A 216 -4.59 10.65 8.06
CA THR A 216 -4.19 9.25 7.95
C THR A 216 -5.34 8.45 7.32
N PRO A 217 -5.08 7.52 6.39
CA PRO A 217 -6.12 6.67 5.80
C PRO A 217 -7.01 6.06 6.89
N THR A 218 -8.32 6.10 6.67
CA THR A 218 -9.28 5.45 7.56
C THR A 218 -9.06 3.93 7.45
N PRO A 219 -8.84 3.21 8.57
CA PRO A 219 -8.62 1.77 8.54
C PRO A 219 -9.80 1.05 7.87
N ALA A 220 -9.49 0.12 6.95
CA ALA A 220 -10.45 -0.91 6.55
C ALA A 220 -10.93 -1.70 7.80
N PRO A 221 -12.11 -2.34 7.79
CA PRO A 221 -12.68 -2.97 8.97
C PRO A 221 -11.82 -4.13 9.53
N GLY A 222 -10.87 -3.80 10.40
CA GLY A 222 -10.67 -4.35 11.75
C GLY A 222 -10.60 -5.85 11.92
N GLY A 223 -9.57 -6.50 11.37
CA GLY A 223 -8.89 -7.56 12.09
C GLY A 223 -7.84 -6.92 12.99
N THR A 224 -8.08 -6.81 14.29
CA THR A 224 -7.04 -6.36 15.22
C THR A 224 -6.01 -7.48 15.36
N PHE A 225 -4.74 -7.15 15.19
CA PHE A 225 -3.66 -8.07 15.52
C PHE A 225 -3.74 -8.54 16.97
N ASP A 226 -3.33 -9.78 17.22
CA ASP A 226 -3.28 -10.30 18.58
C ASP A 226 -2.25 -9.50 19.41
N PRO A 227 -2.61 -9.00 20.60
CA PRO A 227 -1.70 -8.21 21.42
C PRO A 227 -0.41 -8.92 21.82
N ALA A 228 -0.41 -10.26 21.97
CA ALA A 228 0.81 -10.99 22.31
C ALA A 228 1.74 -11.11 21.10
N SER A 229 1.20 -11.35 19.90
CA SER A 229 1.97 -11.33 18.65
C SER A 229 2.57 -9.95 18.39
N LEU A 230 1.82 -8.87 18.63
CA LEU A 230 2.32 -7.50 18.49
C LEU A 230 3.43 -7.20 19.50
N ALA A 231 3.23 -7.54 20.78
CA ALA A 231 4.26 -7.36 21.80
C ALA A 231 5.54 -8.17 21.51
N ASP A 232 5.41 -9.37 20.94
CA ASP A 232 6.58 -10.15 20.49
C ASP A 232 7.31 -9.44 19.34
N ALA A 233 6.59 -8.98 18.31
CA ALA A 233 7.17 -8.24 17.19
C ALA A 233 7.86 -6.94 17.64
N GLU A 234 7.25 -6.21 18.58
CA GLU A 234 7.83 -5.01 19.20
C GLU A 234 9.09 -5.31 20.03
N SER A 235 9.24 -6.54 20.51
CA SER A 235 10.41 -6.98 21.28
C SER A 235 11.55 -7.51 20.40
N GLN A 236 11.28 -7.85 19.14
CA GLN A 236 12.31 -8.33 18.22
C GLN A 236 13.37 -7.26 17.95
N PRO A 237 14.64 -7.65 17.80
CA PRO A 237 15.67 -6.71 17.36
C PRO A 237 15.32 -6.16 15.97
N ALA A 238 15.81 -4.95 15.67
CA ALA A 238 15.70 -4.41 14.33
C ALA A 238 16.45 -5.31 13.34
N PRO A 239 15.95 -5.48 12.10
CA PRO A 239 16.63 -6.28 11.09
C PRO A 239 18.09 -5.85 10.89
N ALA A 240 18.98 -6.82 10.90
CA ALA A 240 20.41 -6.59 10.73
C ALA A 240 21.05 -7.65 9.82
N TYR A 241 21.54 -7.18 8.68
CA TYR A 241 22.15 -8.01 7.65
C TYR A 241 23.68 -7.92 7.72
N ASN A 242 24.38 -8.83 7.06
CA ASN A 242 25.78 -8.64 6.67
C ASN A 242 26.12 -9.51 5.45
N THR A 243 27.12 -9.09 4.66
CA THR A 243 27.52 -9.80 3.43
C THR A 243 28.17 -11.17 3.64
N GLY A 244 28.34 -11.64 4.88
CA GLY A 244 29.03 -12.90 5.19
C GLY A 244 28.11 -14.04 5.64
N SER A 245 27.21 -13.79 6.58
CA SER A 245 26.50 -14.84 7.33
C SER A 245 25.04 -14.50 7.67
N LEU A 246 24.63 -13.23 7.56
CA LEU A 246 23.25 -12.81 7.85
C LEU A 246 22.64 -12.23 6.58
N HIS A 247 21.88 -13.05 5.88
CA HIS A 247 21.26 -12.73 4.60
C HIS A 247 19.74 -12.85 4.71
N GLY A 248 19.00 -12.36 3.71
CA GLY A 248 17.55 -12.44 3.69
C GLY A 248 16.97 -13.86 3.61
N ASP A 249 17.79 -14.92 3.52
CA ASP A 249 17.37 -16.32 3.66
C ASP A 249 17.77 -16.95 5.02
N THR A 250 18.40 -16.18 5.90
CA THR A 250 18.79 -16.63 7.24
C THR A 250 17.57 -16.58 8.15
N PRO A 251 17.16 -17.69 8.81
CA PRO A 251 15.90 -17.74 9.55
C PRO A 251 15.70 -16.59 10.54
N ALA A 252 16.69 -16.31 11.39
CA ALA A 252 16.61 -15.21 12.34
C ALA A 252 16.36 -13.84 11.66
N VAL A 253 17.04 -13.56 10.54
CA VAL A 253 16.85 -12.35 9.76
C VAL A 253 15.44 -12.31 9.17
N VAL A 254 14.96 -13.42 8.60
CA VAL A 254 13.57 -13.53 8.10
C VAL A 254 12.57 -13.22 9.20
N LYS A 255 12.75 -13.74 10.42
CA LYS A 255 11.86 -13.44 11.55
C LYS A 255 11.90 -11.96 11.93
N GLU A 256 13.08 -11.35 11.98
CA GLU A 256 13.24 -9.91 12.28
C GLU A 256 12.57 -9.05 11.21
N ASP A 257 12.73 -9.39 9.93
CA ASP A 257 12.10 -8.70 8.81
C ASP A 257 10.57 -8.84 8.84
N GLU A 258 10.07 -10.03 9.18
CA GLU A 258 8.64 -10.26 9.37
C GLU A 258 8.07 -9.44 10.52
N ALA A 259 8.79 -9.36 11.64
CA ALA A 259 8.40 -8.52 12.76
C ALA A 259 8.35 -7.04 12.35
N PHE A 260 9.35 -6.58 11.58
CA PHE A 260 9.41 -5.22 11.05
C PHE A 260 8.22 -4.92 10.12
N PHE A 261 7.91 -5.82 9.19
CA PHE A 261 6.72 -5.67 8.34
C PHE A 261 5.43 -5.66 9.17
N TYR A 262 5.31 -6.55 10.15
CA TYR A 262 4.12 -6.67 11.00
C TYR A 262 3.83 -5.40 11.81
N VAL A 263 4.84 -4.82 12.48
CA VAL A 263 4.66 -3.55 13.23
C VAL A 263 4.43 -2.37 12.29
N THR A 264 5.02 -2.37 11.10
CA THR A 264 4.78 -1.34 10.09
C THR A 264 3.35 -1.41 9.55
N LEU A 265 2.84 -2.61 9.32
CA LEU A 265 1.46 -2.85 8.93
C LEU A 265 0.49 -2.39 10.03
N GLU A 266 0.76 -2.70 11.30
CA GLU A 266 -0.03 -2.19 12.43
C GLU A 266 -0.02 -0.66 12.49
N ALA A 267 1.16 -0.03 12.38
CA ALA A 267 1.27 1.43 12.37
C ALA A 267 0.48 2.08 11.21
N PHE A 268 0.39 1.40 10.07
CA PHE A 268 -0.37 1.86 8.91
C PHE A 268 -1.88 1.70 9.09
N ILE A 269 -2.35 0.53 9.54
CA ILE A 269 -3.79 0.24 9.68
C ILE A 269 -4.36 0.73 11.01
N ASN A 270 -3.54 1.02 12.01
CA ASN A 270 -3.92 1.60 13.29
C ASN A 270 -2.99 2.76 13.64
N PRO A 271 -3.20 3.95 13.03
CA PRO A 271 -2.36 5.12 13.26
C PRO A 271 -2.33 5.65 14.69
N SER A 272 -3.23 5.16 15.56
CA SER A 272 -3.25 5.52 16.98
C SER A 272 -2.26 4.70 17.80
N ASP A 273 -1.75 3.59 17.26
CA ASP A 273 -0.72 2.79 17.91
C ASP A 273 0.66 3.45 17.77
N THR A 274 0.98 4.26 18.77
CA THR A 274 2.27 4.94 18.83
C THR A 274 3.44 3.99 19.10
N ALA A 275 3.21 2.80 19.68
CA ALA A 275 4.27 1.83 19.95
C ALA A 275 4.73 1.18 18.65
N ALA A 276 3.78 0.68 17.85
CA ALA A 276 4.02 0.17 16.51
C ALA A 276 4.68 1.21 15.60
N PHE A 277 4.17 2.45 15.59
CA PHE A 277 4.77 3.56 14.83
C PHE A 277 6.24 3.82 15.23
N ASN A 278 6.52 3.91 16.53
CA ASN A 278 7.87 4.18 17.02
C ASN A 278 8.83 3.02 16.70
N LYS A 279 8.34 1.77 16.80
CA LYS A 279 9.10 0.57 16.44
C LYS A 279 9.41 0.54 14.95
N SER A 280 8.42 0.72 14.09
CA SER A 280 8.56 0.81 12.63
C SER A 280 9.64 1.83 12.23
N VAL A 281 9.54 3.07 12.71
CA VAL A 281 10.53 4.12 12.42
C VAL A 281 11.92 3.79 12.98
N SER A 282 11.99 3.23 14.18
CA SER A 282 13.26 2.83 14.82
C SER A 282 13.96 1.72 14.02
N ASP A 283 13.23 0.67 13.66
CA ASP A 283 13.74 -0.47 12.91
C ASP A 283 14.22 -0.04 11.53
N PHE A 284 13.43 0.76 10.81
CA PHE A 284 13.82 1.34 9.53
C PHE A 284 15.15 2.08 9.63
N ASN A 285 15.32 2.95 10.64
CA ASN A 285 16.54 3.73 10.79
C ASN A 285 17.75 2.85 11.15
N SER A 286 17.54 1.80 11.95
CA SER A 286 18.59 0.84 12.31
C SER A 286 19.02 -0.03 11.12
N MET A 287 18.05 -0.63 10.43
CA MET A 287 18.28 -1.49 9.26
C MET A 287 18.93 -0.70 8.11
N THR A 288 18.53 0.54 7.85
CA THR A 288 19.14 1.36 6.79
C THR A 288 20.45 2.03 7.20
N THR A 289 20.97 1.74 8.39
CA THR A 289 22.33 2.18 8.76
C THR A 289 23.35 1.26 8.10
N GLY A 290 24.37 1.87 7.48
CA GLY A 290 25.31 1.18 6.62
C GLY A 290 25.89 -0.11 7.20
N GLY A 291 25.72 -1.19 6.45
CA GLY A 291 26.17 -2.53 6.82
C GLY A 291 25.07 -3.39 7.43
N ASN A 292 23.91 -2.80 7.77
CA ASN A 292 22.75 -3.54 8.26
C ASN A 292 21.67 -3.71 7.19
N GLU A 293 21.73 -3.03 6.05
CA GLU A 293 20.66 -3.08 5.06
C GLU A 293 20.68 -4.40 4.26
N PRO A 294 19.55 -4.80 3.63
CA PRO A 294 19.49 -5.97 2.76
C PRO A 294 20.65 -6.01 1.76
N ALA A 295 21.27 -7.17 1.60
CA ALA A 295 22.41 -7.32 0.69
C ALA A 295 22.00 -7.28 -0.79
N VAL A 296 20.74 -7.61 -1.10
CA VAL A 296 20.16 -7.61 -2.46
C VAL A 296 21.00 -8.40 -3.46
N SER A 297 21.18 -9.69 -3.20
CA SER A 297 22.18 -10.52 -3.90
C SER A 297 21.65 -11.76 -4.60
N ASN A 298 20.58 -12.35 -4.08
CA ASN A 298 20.12 -13.68 -4.48
C ASN A 298 18.60 -13.72 -4.34
N PRO A 299 17.86 -14.24 -5.35
CA PRO A 299 16.41 -14.39 -5.26
C PRO A 299 15.89 -15.10 -4.00
N LEU A 300 16.66 -16.04 -3.41
CA LEU A 300 16.32 -16.67 -2.13
C LEU A 300 16.22 -15.69 -0.97
N TYR A 301 16.96 -14.57 -1.02
CA TYR A 301 16.91 -13.56 0.04
C TYR A 301 15.56 -12.87 0.10
N GLY A 302 14.72 -13.06 -0.92
CA GLY A 302 13.32 -12.64 -0.92
C GLY A 302 12.52 -13.15 0.28
N TRP A 303 12.97 -14.20 1.00
CA TRP A 303 12.32 -14.60 2.25
C TRP A 303 12.29 -13.46 3.26
N GLY A 304 13.37 -12.73 3.48
CA GLY A 304 13.41 -11.55 4.37
C GLY A 304 13.21 -10.25 3.60
N ASP A 305 13.91 -10.11 2.47
CA ASP A 305 13.91 -8.88 1.65
C ASP A 305 12.50 -8.50 1.17
N GLY A 306 11.63 -9.49 0.91
CA GLY A 306 10.23 -9.27 0.55
C GLY A 306 9.42 -8.55 1.64
N ALA A 307 9.66 -8.89 2.91
CA ALA A 307 9.02 -8.21 4.04
C ALA A 307 9.50 -6.76 4.16
N VAL A 308 10.80 -6.54 3.96
CA VAL A 308 11.38 -5.20 3.90
C VAL A 308 10.75 -4.38 2.78
N GLY A 309 10.62 -4.92 1.57
CA GLY A 309 9.96 -4.23 0.45
C GLY A 309 8.52 -3.80 0.76
N ALA A 310 7.73 -4.71 1.33
CA ALA A 310 6.36 -4.41 1.73
C ALA A 310 6.30 -3.33 2.84
N ALA A 311 7.18 -3.40 3.84
CA ALA A 311 7.30 -2.39 4.89
C ALA A 311 7.71 -1.02 4.34
N LEU A 312 8.70 -0.96 3.45
CA LEU A 312 9.11 0.27 2.77
C LEU A 312 7.96 0.89 1.99
N THR A 313 7.12 0.07 1.37
CA THR A 313 5.93 0.52 0.64
C THR A 313 4.90 1.15 1.56
N LEU A 314 4.62 0.54 2.70
CA LEU A 314 3.74 1.12 3.73
C LEU A 314 4.29 2.43 4.29
N ILE A 315 5.58 2.46 4.67
CA ILE A 315 6.26 3.67 5.16
C ILE A 315 6.20 4.80 4.12
N ARG A 316 6.38 4.48 2.83
CA ARG A 316 6.34 5.46 1.73
C ARG A 316 4.96 6.09 1.56
N LEU A 317 3.91 5.29 1.79
CA LEU A 317 2.51 5.69 1.66
C LEU A 317 1.94 6.33 2.94
N ASN A 318 2.58 6.12 4.09
CA ASN A 318 2.25 6.79 5.35
C ASN A 318 2.99 8.14 5.45
N PRO A 319 2.31 9.30 5.29
CA PRO A 319 2.99 10.59 5.28
C PRO A 319 3.72 10.91 6.59
N THR A 320 3.24 10.36 7.72
CA THR A 320 3.81 10.60 9.04
C THR A 320 5.10 9.80 9.23
N GLU A 321 5.10 8.51 8.90
CA GLU A 321 6.32 7.69 8.96
C GLU A 321 7.35 8.16 7.92
N TRP A 322 6.91 8.45 6.69
CA TRP A 322 7.77 8.98 5.65
C TRP A 322 8.46 10.29 6.08
N ALA A 323 7.74 11.17 6.77
CA ALA A 323 8.33 12.39 7.33
C ALA A 323 9.29 12.08 8.49
N ALA A 324 8.95 11.12 9.35
CA ALA A 324 9.72 10.78 10.54
C ALA A 324 11.11 10.19 10.22
N ILE A 325 11.25 9.46 9.12
CA ILE A 325 12.56 8.91 8.68
C ILE A 325 13.49 9.97 8.05
N GLY A 326 12.96 11.16 7.76
CA GLY A 326 13.71 12.31 7.24
C GLY A 326 14.31 12.11 5.84
N ALA A 327 14.80 13.18 5.22
CA ALA A 327 15.27 13.17 3.83
C ALA A 327 16.38 12.14 3.54
N ALA A 328 17.28 11.90 4.51
CA ALA A 328 18.32 10.89 4.38
C ALA A 328 17.74 9.47 4.38
N GLY A 329 16.80 9.17 5.29
CA GLY A 329 16.09 7.89 5.31
C GLY A 329 15.29 7.68 4.04
N GLN A 330 14.53 8.69 3.60
CA GLN A 330 13.79 8.66 2.34
C GLN A 330 14.67 8.32 1.13
N ASN A 331 15.88 8.91 1.07
CA ASN A 331 16.84 8.60 0.02
C ASN A 331 17.33 7.14 0.08
N ARG A 332 17.62 6.62 1.28
CA ARG A 332 17.99 5.20 1.45
C ARG A 332 16.86 4.26 1.06
N ALA A 333 15.62 4.53 1.47
CA ALA A 333 14.45 3.75 1.09
C ALA A 333 14.29 3.66 -0.43
N ASN A 334 14.43 4.80 -1.13
CA ASN A 334 14.39 4.83 -2.60
C ASN A 334 15.50 3.99 -3.24
N LEU A 335 16.72 4.06 -2.72
CA LEU A 335 17.86 3.31 -3.25
C LEU A 335 17.72 1.80 -2.99
N ILE A 336 17.20 1.40 -1.83
CA ILE A 336 16.92 -0.01 -1.51
C ILE A 336 15.81 -0.55 -2.42
N MET A 337 14.71 0.19 -2.58
CA MET A 337 13.64 -0.22 -3.49
C MET A 337 14.10 -0.27 -4.96
N GLN A 338 14.98 0.65 -5.37
CA GLN A 338 15.62 0.59 -6.69
C GLN A 338 16.53 -0.64 -6.83
N ALA A 339 17.27 -1.02 -5.79
CA ALA A 339 18.09 -2.23 -5.79
C ALA A 339 17.23 -3.49 -5.94
N PHE A 340 16.12 -3.57 -5.19
CA PHE A 340 15.16 -4.67 -5.25
C PHE A 340 14.60 -4.87 -6.65
N VAL A 341 14.10 -3.82 -7.29
CA VAL A 341 13.54 -3.96 -8.65
C VAL A 341 14.62 -4.29 -9.69
N VAL A 342 15.87 -3.83 -9.51
CA VAL A 342 16.98 -4.17 -10.41
C VAL A 342 17.32 -5.66 -10.32
N ASP A 343 17.39 -6.24 -9.12
CA ASP A 343 17.60 -7.69 -8.96
C ASP A 343 16.36 -8.49 -9.39
N ALA A 344 15.15 -7.99 -9.17
CA ALA A 344 13.94 -8.60 -9.73
C ALA A 344 14.02 -8.66 -11.27
N ASN A 345 14.45 -7.57 -11.92
CA ASN A 345 14.63 -7.52 -13.37
C ASN A 345 15.74 -8.48 -13.84
N TRP A 346 16.84 -8.56 -13.10
CA TRP A 346 17.91 -9.53 -13.36
C TRP A 346 17.39 -10.98 -13.28
N ALA A 347 16.69 -11.33 -12.21
CA ALA A 347 16.32 -12.69 -11.90
C ALA A 347 15.08 -13.18 -12.67
N PHE A 348 14.06 -12.34 -12.85
CA PHE A 348 12.73 -12.77 -13.29
C PHE A 348 12.29 -12.25 -14.65
N ASN A 349 12.91 -11.19 -15.20
CA ASN A 349 12.52 -10.67 -16.52
C ASN A 349 12.61 -11.76 -17.59
N ASP A 350 11.59 -11.93 -18.42
CA ASP A 350 11.52 -12.94 -19.49
C ASP A 350 12.79 -12.99 -20.38
N ALA A 351 13.45 -11.85 -20.59
CA ALA A 351 14.69 -11.74 -21.37
C ALA A 351 15.92 -12.32 -20.66
N ASN A 352 15.87 -12.50 -19.34
CA ASN A 352 16.96 -12.98 -18.51
C ASN A 352 16.73 -14.42 -18.04
N ASN A 353 17.79 -15.18 -17.81
CA ASN A 353 17.72 -16.48 -17.13
C ASN A 353 19.08 -16.80 -16.47
N PRO A 354 19.49 -16.02 -15.46
CA PRO A 354 20.82 -16.16 -14.87
C PRO A 354 20.89 -17.44 -14.02
N SER A 355 22.09 -18.01 -13.91
CA SER A 355 22.35 -19.14 -13.01
C SER A 355 22.68 -18.72 -11.57
N THR A 356 22.81 -17.41 -11.32
CA THR A 356 23.19 -16.80 -10.05
C THR A 356 22.34 -15.54 -9.82
N GLY A 357 22.23 -15.11 -8.57
CA GLY A 357 21.68 -13.77 -8.28
C GLY A 357 22.63 -12.66 -8.72
N ILE A 358 22.20 -11.40 -8.58
CA ILE A 358 22.98 -10.23 -9.02
C ILE A 358 24.30 -10.04 -8.25
N GLY A 359 24.46 -10.66 -7.08
CA GLY A 359 25.75 -10.68 -6.37
C GLY A 359 26.73 -11.75 -6.84
N GLY A 360 26.37 -12.56 -7.85
CA GLY A 360 27.17 -13.67 -8.36
C GLY A 360 27.14 -14.94 -7.51
N GLY A 361 26.46 -14.91 -6.36
CA GLY A 361 26.24 -16.05 -5.49
C GLY A 361 24.97 -16.86 -5.83
N GLY A 362 24.89 -18.06 -5.27
CA GLY A 362 23.73 -18.95 -5.36
C GLY A 362 23.76 -19.93 -6.54
N ASN A 363 22.69 -20.72 -6.65
CA ASN A 363 22.43 -21.67 -7.73
C ASN A 363 20.96 -21.50 -8.14
N PHE A 364 20.70 -20.47 -8.92
CA PHE A 364 19.36 -20.07 -9.31
C PHE A 364 19.02 -20.65 -10.68
N SER A 365 17.78 -21.09 -10.82
CA SER A 365 17.13 -21.30 -12.10
C SER A 365 15.70 -20.85 -11.92
N LYS A 366 15.14 -20.12 -12.89
CA LYS A 366 13.73 -19.73 -12.87
C LYS A 366 12.83 -20.94 -12.62
N SER A 367 13.13 -22.08 -13.24
CA SER A 367 12.33 -23.32 -13.10
C SER A 367 12.46 -24.03 -11.74
N ASN A 368 13.20 -23.47 -10.78
CA ASN A 368 13.27 -23.98 -9.41
C ASN A 368 11.89 -23.87 -8.71
N ASN A 369 11.84 -24.26 -7.45
CA ASN A 369 10.61 -24.18 -6.67
C ASN A 369 10.22 -22.72 -6.39
N PRO A 370 8.91 -22.44 -6.23
CA PRO A 370 8.40 -21.09 -5.96
C PRO A 370 9.00 -20.38 -4.73
N ASN A 371 9.63 -21.10 -3.80
CA ASN A 371 10.40 -20.50 -2.71
C ASN A 371 11.53 -19.53 -3.15
N TYR A 372 11.88 -19.45 -4.44
CA TYR A 372 12.80 -18.46 -4.99
C TYR A 372 12.13 -17.15 -5.44
N ASP A 373 10.80 -17.07 -5.45
CA ASP A 373 10.05 -16.01 -6.15
C ASP A 373 9.93 -14.69 -5.36
N GLY A 374 10.53 -14.56 -4.19
CA GLY A 374 10.33 -13.36 -3.34
C GLY A 374 10.65 -12.03 -4.04
N TYR A 375 11.65 -12.01 -4.91
CA TYR A 375 11.99 -10.83 -5.71
C TYR A 375 10.98 -10.49 -6.83
N LEU A 376 10.18 -11.46 -7.26
CA LEU A 376 9.07 -11.18 -8.16
C LEU A 376 8.02 -10.30 -7.47
N TYR A 377 7.69 -10.58 -6.21
CA TYR A 377 6.74 -9.76 -5.42
C TYR A 377 7.29 -8.36 -5.13
N LEU A 378 8.61 -8.22 -4.98
CA LEU A 378 9.27 -6.90 -4.86
C LEU A 378 9.08 -6.02 -6.11
N ALA A 379 8.83 -6.60 -7.29
CA ALA A 379 8.48 -5.83 -8.48
C ALA A 379 7.06 -5.23 -8.37
N ALA A 380 6.11 -5.94 -7.74
CA ALA A 380 4.80 -5.38 -7.40
C ALA A 380 4.91 -4.30 -6.33
N ASP A 381 5.68 -4.53 -5.27
CA ASP A 381 5.94 -3.53 -4.23
C ASP A 381 6.52 -2.24 -4.83
N CYS A 382 7.48 -2.35 -5.74
CA CYS A 382 8.04 -1.21 -6.47
C CYS A 382 6.99 -0.43 -7.27
N ALA A 383 6.09 -1.13 -7.98
CA ALA A 383 5.00 -0.48 -8.73
C ALA A 383 4.09 0.35 -7.81
N ILE A 384 3.82 -0.14 -6.60
CA ILE A 384 3.03 0.57 -5.59
C ILE A 384 3.86 1.72 -4.97
N TYR A 385 5.10 1.45 -4.57
CA TYR A 385 6.01 2.38 -3.90
C TYR A 385 6.28 3.65 -4.72
N PHE A 386 6.52 3.50 -6.03
CA PHE A 386 6.72 4.64 -6.94
C PHE A 386 5.40 5.21 -7.48
N GLY A 387 4.26 4.67 -7.06
CA GLY A 387 2.92 5.18 -7.37
C GLY A 387 2.34 4.72 -8.70
N SER A 388 3.10 4.00 -9.54
CA SER A 388 2.58 3.30 -10.71
C SER A 388 3.58 2.28 -11.26
N PRO A 389 3.10 1.25 -11.99
CA PRO A 389 3.96 0.33 -12.76
C PRO A 389 4.90 1.07 -13.72
N ALA A 390 4.42 2.10 -14.41
CA ALA A 390 5.22 2.91 -15.31
C ALA A 390 6.38 3.65 -14.59
N ALA A 391 6.13 4.18 -13.39
CA ALA A 391 7.14 4.87 -12.59
C ALA A 391 8.20 3.90 -12.03
N CYS A 392 7.79 2.69 -11.63
CA CYS A 392 8.72 1.63 -11.26
C CYS A 392 9.55 1.17 -12.47
N ASN A 393 8.92 0.94 -13.62
CA ASN A 393 9.62 0.59 -14.86
C ASN A 393 10.60 1.67 -15.31
N GLN A 394 10.33 2.95 -15.02
CA GLN A 394 11.26 4.04 -15.26
C GLN A 394 12.55 3.89 -14.43
N GLN A 395 12.49 3.33 -13.21
CA GLN A 395 13.70 3.05 -12.41
C GLN A 395 14.65 2.09 -13.12
N LEU A 396 14.10 1.17 -13.92
CA LEU A 396 14.86 0.21 -14.71
C LEU A 396 15.37 0.84 -16.02
N THR A 397 14.50 1.46 -16.81
CA THR A 397 14.89 2.01 -18.13
C THR A 397 15.83 3.21 -18.03
N SER A 398 15.81 3.92 -16.90
CA SER A 398 16.77 4.99 -16.59
C SER A 398 17.94 4.55 -15.71
N PHE A 399 18.00 3.27 -15.34
CA PHE A 399 19.05 2.75 -14.48
C PHE A 399 20.43 3.01 -15.10
N ASN A 400 21.35 3.53 -14.31
CA ASN A 400 22.75 3.65 -14.69
C ASN A 400 23.62 3.18 -13.53
N TYR A 401 24.37 2.11 -13.77
CA TYR A 401 25.19 1.46 -12.75
C TYR A 401 26.12 2.44 -12.03
N SER A 402 26.83 3.30 -12.77
CA SER A 402 27.83 4.21 -12.20
C SER A 402 27.19 5.25 -11.28
N SER A 403 26.07 5.84 -11.67
CA SER A 403 25.35 6.79 -10.82
C SER A 403 24.69 6.10 -9.63
N PHE A 404 24.15 4.89 -9.84
CA PHE A 404 23.52 4.11 -8.78
C PHE A 404 24.52 3.75 -7.68
N ILE A 405 25.65 3.13 -8.02
CA ILE A 405 26.69 2.79 -7.04
C ILE A 405 27.24 4.02 -6.34
N SER A 406 27.39 5.14 -7.04
CA SER A 406 27.81 6.41 -6.42
C SER A 406 26.79 6.90 -5.39
N ALA A 407 25.49 6.80 -5.69
CA ALA A 407 24.42 7.19 -4.78
C ALA A 407 24.30 6.25 -3.57
N VAL A 408 24.38 4.93 -3.80
CA VAL A 408 24.42 3.89 -2.76
C VAL A 408 25.60 4.11 -1.81
N SER A 409 26.79 4.34 -2.36
CA SER A 409 27.99 4.62 -1.56
C SER A 409 27.85 5.92 -0.75
N SER A 410 27.29 6.97 -1.35
CA SER A 410 27.03 8.25 -0.66
C SER A 410 25.98 8.13 0.44
N ALA A 411 25.03 7.21 0.29
CA ALA A 411 24.00 6.92 1.29
C ALA A 411 24.49 6.00 2.43
N GLY A 412 25.69 5.42 2.27
CA GLY A 412 26.32 4.53 3.24
C GLY A 412 25.84 3.08 3.16
N LEU A 413 25.13 2.67 2.11
CA LEU A 413 24.56 1.31 1.97
C LEU A 413 25.64 0.32 1.50
N THR A 414 26.51 -0.12 2.41
CA THR A 414 27.71 -0.91 2.10
C THR A 414 27.45 -2.35 1.64
N ASN A 415 26.39 -3.01 2.11
CA ASN A 415 26.00 -4.35 1.67
C ASN A 415 25.57 -4.33 0.21
N ILE A 416 24.63 -3.43 -0.15
CA ILE A 416 24.20 -3.25 -1.55
C ILE A 416 25.39 -2.85 -2.43
N GLN A 417 26.23 -1.93 -1.96
CA GLN A 417 27.44 -1.52 -2.67
C GLN A 417 28.33 -2.73 -2.97
N SER A 418 28.62 -3.56 -1.96
CA SER A 418 29.46 -4.75 -2.11
C SER A 418 28.87 -5.72 -3.13
N THR A 419 27.58 -6.04 -2.99
CA THR A 419 26.89 -7.00 -3.85
C THR A 419 26.85 -6.56 -5.30
N PHE A 420 26.40 -5.34 -5.57
CA PHE A 420 26.27 -4.86 -6.95
C PHE A 420 27.65 -4.64 -7.59
N SER A 421 28.67 -4.31 -6.81
CA SER A 421 30.06 -4.22 -7.31
C SER A 421 30.64 -5.56 -7.73
N ALA A 422 30.13 -6.69 -7.21
CA ALA A 422 30.60 -8.02 -7.60
C ALA A 422 30.29 -8.34 -9.08
N THR A 423 29.11 -7.96 -9.56
CA THR A 423 28.75 -8.07 -10.99
C THR A 423 29.20 -6.86 -11.80
N GLY A 424 29.22 -5.68 -11.18
CA GLY A 424 29.75 -4.48 -11.79
C GLY A 424 28.92 -3.95 -12.97
N SER A 425 29.51 -3.05 -13.77
CA SER A 425 28.82 -2.44 -14.92
C SER A 425 28.38 -3.42 -16.02
N SER A 426 28.80 -4.69 -15.94
CA SER A 426 28.37 -5.74 -16.86
C SER A 426 26.87 -6.02 -16.79
N MET A 427 26.22 -5.77 -15.64
CA MET A 427 24.77 -5.97 -15.48
C MET A 427 23.92 -5.00 -16.33
N GLN A 428 24.49 -3.86 -16.72
CA GLN A 428 23.73 -2.71 -17.25
C GLN A 428 22.77 -3.11 -18.38
N SER A 429 23.23 -3.88 -19.37
CA SER A 429 22.40 -4.28 -20.51
C SER A 429 21.30 -5.28 -20.16
N SER A 430 21.46 -6.04 -19.07
CA SER A 430 20.49 -7.04 -18.63
C SER A 430 19.39 -6.46 -17.75
N VAL A 431 19.67 -5.36 -17.03
CA VAL A 431 18.72 -4.77 -16.06
C VAL A 431 18.16 -3.43 -16.50
N SER A 432 18.78 -2.74 -17.46
CA SER A 432 18.31 -1.46 -17.99
C SER A 432 17.30 -1.62 -19.12
N ILE A 433 16.38 -2.57 -18.96
CA ILE A 433 15.34 -2.93 -19.93
C ILE A 433 13.97 -2.92 -19.24
N PRO A 434 12.86 -2.71 -19.97
CA PRO A 434 11.52 -2.81 -19.39
C PRO A 434 11.28 -4.17 -18.73
N PHE A 435 10.66 -4.17 -17.56
CA PHE A 435 10.31 -5.41 -16.87
C PHE A 435 9.15 -6.11 -17.58
N VAL A 436 9.37 -7.37 -17.94
CA VAL A 436 8.36 -8.25 -18.52
C VAL A 436 8.41 -9.59 -17.80
N TYR A 437 7.26 -10.05 -17.32
CA TYR A 437 7.15 -11.34 -16.64
C TYR A 437 5.98 -12.15 -17.22
N SER A 438 6.24 -13.34 -17.74
CA SER A 438 5.21 -14.16 -18.40
C SER A 438 4.43 -13.37 -19.47
N GLY A 439 5.11 -12.47 -20.20
CA GLY A 439 4.53 -11.58 -21.19
C GLY A 439 3.80 -10.35 -20.63
N ILE A 440 3.64 -10.23 -19.32
CA ILE A 440 3.01 -9.07 -18.65
C ILE A 440 4.02 -7.93 -18.59
N GLN A 441 3.68 -6.79 -19.17
CA GLN A 441 4.59 -5.65 -19.32
C GLN A 441 4.34 -4.59 -18.25
N MET A 442 5.31 -4.40 -17.34
CA MET A 442 5.20 -3.40 -16.27
C MET A 442 4.97 -1.97 -16.80
N ALA A 443 5.51 -1.64 -17.97
CA ALA A 443 5.41 -0.30 -18.53
C ALA A 443 4.00 0.08 -19.03
N SER A 444 3.19 -0.90 -19.42
CA SER A 444 1.96 -0.68 -20.19
C SER A 444 0.73 -1.38 -19.62
N ASP A 445 0.92 -2.34 -18.70
CA ASP A 445 -0.19 -3.01 -18.05
C ASP A 445 -0.76 -2.18 -16.90
N THR A 446 -2.03 -1.81 -17.02
CA THR A 446 -2.76 -1.04 -16.01
C THR A 446 -3.12 -1.87 -14.77
N ASN A 447 -3.11 -3.19 -14.88
CA ASN A 447 -3.37 -4.15 -13.80
C ASN A 447 -2.10 -4.96 -13.48
N PHE A 448 -0.92 -4.38 -13.74
CA PHE A 448 0.36 -5.08 -13.64
C PHE A 448 0.51 -5.85 -12.33
N VAL A 449 0.15 -5.26 -11.19
CA VAL A 449 0.31 -5.89 -9.88
C VAL A 449 -0.55 -7.14 -9.78
N GLU A 450 -1.82 -7.05 -10.12
CA GLU A 450 -2.77 -8.16 -10.08
C GLU A 450 -2.41 -9.26 -11.07
N ASP A 451 -2.16 -8.90 -12.33
CA ASP A 451 -1.83 -9.86 -13.38
C ASP A 451 -0.50 -10.56 -13.09
N MET A 452 0.50 -9.84 -12.55
CA MET A 452 1.79 -10.43 -12.17
C MET A 452 1.64 -11.38 -10.99
N ILE A 453 0.89 -11.03 -9.95
CA ILE A 453 0.61 -11.91 -8.81
C ILE A 453 -0.16 -13.15 -9.29
N TYR A 454 -1.17 -12.98 -10.15
CA TYR A 454 -1.89 -14.11 -10.74
C TYR A 454 -0.96 -15.02 -11.54
N ALA A 455 -0.04 -14.47 -12.33
CA ALA A 455 0.96 -15.25 -13.03
C ALA A 455 1.93 -15.96 -12.06
N ALA A 456 2.41 -15.29 -11.02
CA ALA A 456 3.29 -15.88 -10.01
C ALA A 456 2.62 -17.02 -9.24
N GLU A 457 1.34 -16.85 -8.89
CA GLU A 457 0.65 -17.75 -7.98
C GLU A 457 -0.13 -18.86 -8.69
N ILE A 458 -0.68 -18.60 -9.88
CA ILE A 458 -1.70 -19.48 -10.48
C ILE A 458 -1.26 -20.11 -11.81
N SER A 459 -0.73 -19.33 -12.76
CA SER A 459 -0.65 -19.79 -14.16
C SER A 459 0.61 -19.47 -14.96
N GLY A 460 1.49 -18.61 -14.47
CA GLY A 460 2.67 -18.13 -15.18
C GLY A 460 3.84 -19.12 -15.21
N ALA A 461 4.88 -18.75 -15.96
CA ALA A 461 6.18 -19.40 -15.93
C ALA A 461 7.23 -18.43 -15.37
N PRO A 462 8.15 -18.90 -14.50
CA PRO A 462 8.32 -20.28 -14.06
C PRO A 462 7.25 -20.73 -13.04
N LYS A 463 7.41 -21.96 -12.50
CA LYS A 463 6.36 -22.73 -11.80
C LYS A 463 5.51 -21.87 -10.85
N PRO A 464 4.17 -21.89 -10.95
CA PRO A 464 3.32 -21.14 -10.02
C PRO A 464 3.37 -21.71 -8.61
N LEU A 465 3.12 -20.84 -7.62
CA LEU A 465 3.01 -21.20 -6.19
C LEU A 465 1.93 -22.27 -5.94
N PHE A 466 0.75 -22.12 -6.53
CA PHE A 466 -0.35 -23.07 -6.37
C PHE A 466 -0.50 -23.97 -7.60
N SER A 467 -0.66 -25.27 -7.35
CA SER A 467 -0.96 -26.24 -8.39
C SER A 467 -2.47 -26.46 -8.50
N GLY A 468 -3.07 -26.09 -9.63
CA GLY A 468 -4.50 -26.30 -9.89
C GLY A 468 -4.96 -27.76 -10.03
N GLY A 469 -4.03 -28.73 -9.96
CA GLY A 469 -4.33 -30.17 -9.93
C GLY A 469 -4.62 -30.71 -8.53
N ASN A 470 -4.83 -32.02 -8.41
CA ASN A 470 -5.14 -32.69 -7.13
C ASN A 470 -3.91 -32.85 -6.20
N VAL A 471 -4.18 -32.76 -4.89
CA VAL A 471 -3.28 -32.82 -3.72
C VAL A 471 -2.43 -34.08 -3.61
N VAL A 472 -1.23 -33.89 -3.05
CA VAL A 472 -0.35 -34.93 -2.52
C VAL A 472 -0.80 -35.37 -1.13
N THR A 473 -1.43 -36.53 -1.06
CA THR A 473 -1.61 -37.28 0.20
C THR A 473 -0.30 -37.93 0.65
N SER A 474 0.48 -38.40 -0.34
CA SER A 474 1.83 -38.92 -0.16
C SER A 474 2.55 -38.93 -1.51
N VAL A 475 3.75 -38.34 -1.57
CA VAL A 475 4.69 -38.56 -2.66
C VAL A 475 5.89 -39.29 -2.07
N GLY A 476 6.14 -40.52 -2.52
CA GLY A 476 7.14 -41.38 -1.90
C GLY A 476 6.87 -41.61 -0.42
N SER A 477 7.86 -41.34 0.42
CA SER A 477 7.74 -41.45 1.90
C SER A 477 7.16 -40.21 2.57
N ALA A 478 6.77 -39.16 1.83
CA ALA A 478 6.22 -37.96 2.44
C ALA A 478 4.79 -38.19 2.96
N HIS A 479 4.52 -37.78 4.20
CA HIS A 479 3.23 -37.97 4.86
C HIS A 479 3.08 -37.09 6.11
N ILE A 480 1.85 -36.92 6.59
CA ILE A 480 1.58 -36.31 7.91
C ILE A 480 1.90 -37.32 9.00
N VAL A 481 2.73 -36.93 9.98
CA VAL A 481 3.26 -37.82 11.01
C VAL A 481 2.23 -38.09 12.10
N ASN A 482 1.62 -37.04 12.67
CA ASN A 482 0.79 -37.18 13.86
C ASN A 482 -0.71 -37.44 13.58
N ASN A 483 -1.12 -37.47 12.31
CA ASN A 483 -2.49 -37.80 11.91
C ASN A 483 -2.60 -38.17 10.41
N ALA A 484 -2.03 -39.33 10.04
CA ALA A 484 -1.91 -39.75 8.63
C ALA A 484 -3.24 -39.99 7.88
N SER A 485 -4.40 -39.90 8.54
CA SER A 485 -5.72 -40.25 7.95
C SER A 485 -6.72 -39.09 7.84
N GLY A 486 -6.32 -37.84 8.11
CA GLY A 486 -7.30 -36.77 8.38
C GLY A 486 -6.99 -35.37 7.84
N ASP A 487 -6.24 -35.20 6.77
CA ASP A 487 -6.10 -33.86 6.15
C ASP A 487 -7.43 -33.43 5.50
N PRO A 488 -8.10 -32.39 6.02
CA PRO A 488 -9.43 -31.96 5.54
C PRO A 488 -9.40 -31.40 4.12
N GLU A 489 -8.22 -31.04 3.63
CA GLU A 489 -8.02 -30.42 2.33
C GLU A 489 -7.60 -31.44 1.25
N THR A 490 -7.40 -32.71 1.62
CA THR A 490 -7.07 -33.79 0.69
C THR A 490 -8.01 -33.81 -0.53
N GLY A 491 -7.42 -33.75 -1.72
CA GLY A 491 -8.14 -33.82 -3.00
C GLY A 491 -8.71 -32.49 -3.51
N LYS A 492 -8.56 -31.37 -2.79
CA LYS A 492 -8.93 -30.04 -3.31
C LYS A 492 -7.87 -29.49 -4.29
N PRO A 493 -8.25 -28.67 -5.28
CA PRO A 493 -7.27 -28.01 -6.15
C PRO A 493 -6.52 -26.92 -5.39
N TRP A 494 -5.39 -26.48 -5.95
CA TRP A 494 -4.59 -25.34 -5.50
C TRP A 494 -3.76 -25.58 -4.25
N MET A 495 -3.18 -26.78 -4.14
CA MET A 495 -2.16 -27.02 -3.13
C MET A 495 -0.84 -26.38 -3.51
N LEU A 496 -0.04 -26.05 -2.50
CA LEU A 496 1.29 -25.51 -2.73
C LEU A 496 2.12 -26.47 -3.55
N ARG A 497 2.75 -25.92 -4.58
CA ARG A 497 3.49 -26.66 -5.60
C ARG A 497 4.64 -27.45 -4.99
N GLU A 498 5.24 -26.95 -3.92
CA GLU A 498 6.36 -27.58 -3.21
C GLU A 498 6.01 -28.90 -2.52
N PHE A 499 4.73 -29.19 -2.28
CA PHE A 499 4.32 -30.52 -1.83
C PHE A 499 4.39 -31.57 -2.94
N ASN A 500 4.50 -31.16 -4.20
CA ASN A 500 4.62 -32.05 -5.36
C ASN A 500 5.52 -31.46 -6.46
N SER A 501 6.79 -31.26 -6.14
CA SER A 501 7.71 -30.63 -7.06
C SER A 501 8.85 -31.56 -7.48
N THR A 502 9.59 -31.10 -8.48
CA THR A 502 10.85 -31.71 -8.91
C THR A 502 11.87 -30.58 -9.01
N ASP A 503 13.02 -30.74 -8.37
CA ASP A 503 14.17 -29.86 -8.52
C ASP A 503 15.29 -30.57 -9.31
N SER A 504 16.47 -29.95 -9.41
CA SER A 504 17.64 -30.50 -10.12
C SER A 504 18.13 -31.85 -9.57
N THR A 505 17.62 -32.27 -8.42
CA THR A 505 18.08 -33.44 -7.68
C THR A 505 17.01 -34.53 -7.52
N GLY A 506 15.76 -34.28 -7.93
CA GLY A 506 14.70 -35.28 -8.01
C GLY A 506 13.35 -34.78 -7.51
N THR A 507 12.45 -35.73 -7.27
CA THR A 507 11.13 -35.45 -6.68
C THR A 507 11.27 -34.92 -5.25
N ARG A 508 10.48 -33.91 -4.92
CA ARG A 508 10.47 -33.24 -3.62
C ARG A 508 9.04 -33.07 -3.12
N SER A 509 8.90 -33.17 -1.81
CA SER A 509 7.71 -32.76 -1.07
C SER A 509 8.17 -32.14 0.25
N ASP A 510 8.15 -30.82 0.35
CA ASP A 510 8.82 -30.09 1.43
C ASP A 510 7.94 -28.99 2.02
N ALA A 511 7.58 -29.14 3.30
CA ALA A 511 6.67 -28.22 3.98
C ALA A 511 7.35 -26.89 4.34
N ASP A 512 8.68 -26.90 4.50
CA ASP A 512 9.43 -25.68 4.80
C ASP A 512 9.55 -24.82 3.54
N TYR A 513 9.83 -25.42 2.37
CA TYR A 513 9.83 -24.68 1.10
C TYR A 513 8.43 -24.20 0.72
N ALA A 514 7.40 -25.00 1.00
CA ALA A 514 6.02 -24.56 0.83
C ALA A 514 5.73 -23.30 1.69
N TYR A 515 6.17 -23.30 2.95
CA TYR A 515 6.05 -22.12 3.82
C TYR A 515 6.81 -20.90 3.27
N GLU A 516 8.07 -21.07 2.86
CA GLU A 516 8.91 -20.00 2.28
C GLU A 516 8.31 -19.35 1.02
N GLY A 517 7.60 -20.12 0.18
CA GLY A 517 6.83 -19.57 -0.94
C GLY A 517 5.56 -18.85 -0.46
N PHE A 518 4.85 -19.46 0.50
CA PHE A 518 3.56 -18.96 1.00
C PHE A 518 3.65 -17.59 1.69
N ILE A 519 4.71 -17.34 2.46
CA ILE A 519 4.87 -16.06 3.20
C ILE A 519 4.83 -14.86 2.26
N GLN A 520 5.30 -15.00 1.01
CA GLN A 520 5.26 -13.92 0.02
C GLN A 520 3.83 -13.55 -0.37
N ALA A 521 3.00 -14.56 -0.63
CA ALA A 521 1.59 -14.38 -0.97
C ALA A 521 0.81 -13.74 0.19
N VAL A 522 1.11 -14.13 1.44
CA VAL A 522 0.51 -13.51 2.63
C VAL A 522 0.88 -12.03 2.73
N ARG A 523 2.16 -11.67 2.55
CA ARG A 523 2.62 -10.27 2.63
C ARG A 523 1.98 -9.39 1.57
N VAL A 524 2.02 -9.80 0.30
CA VAL A 524 1.47 -8.98 -0.79
C VAL A 524 -0.04 -8.83 -0.64
N ARG A 525 -0.76 -9.89 -0.22
CA ARG A 525 -2.19 -9.80 0.06
C ARG A 525 -2.47 -8.88 1.25
N SER A 526 -1.68 -8.95 2.32
CA SER A 526 -1.81 -8.05 3.47
C SER A 526 -1.57 -6.59 3.08
N LEU A 527 -0.53 -6.31 2.30
CA LEU A 527 -0.25 -4.99 1.75
C LEU A 527 -1.43 -4.48 0.91
N LEU A 528 -1.89 -5.25 -0.06
CA LEU A 528 -2.99 -4.85 -0.94
C LEU A 528 -4.31 -4.68 -0.17
N THR A 529 -4.54 -5.46 0.87
CA THR A 529 -5.69 -5.31 1.78
C THR A 529 -5.59 -4.00 2.56
N ALA A 530 -4.42 -3.66 3.11
CA ALA A 530 -4.19 -2.41 3.83
C ALA A 530 -4.44 -1.18 2.96
N LEU A 531 -4.13 -1.28 1.67
CA LEU A 531 -4.35 -0.22 0.69
C LEU A 531 -5.81 -0.15 0.19
N GLY A 532 -6.68 -1.10 0.58
CA GLY A 532 -8.02 -1.23 0.03
C GLY A 532 -8.04 -1.63 -1.44
N SER A 533 -6.89 -2.07 -1.96
CA SER A 533 -6.69 -2.48 -3.34
C SER A 533 -7.02 -3.95 -3.56
N TRP A 534 -7.17 -4.77 -2.51
CA TRP A 534 -7.67 -6.14 -2.64
C TRP A 534 -9.10 -6.23 -2.11
N ASN A 535 -10.07 -6.49 -2.98
CA ASN A 535 -11.48 -6.56 -2.57
C ASN A 535 -12.16 -7.87 -2.98
N GLY A 536 -11.47 -8.76 -3.69
CA GLY A 536 -11.91 -10.13 -3.97
C GLY A 536 -13.11 -10.21 -4.92
N VAL A 537 -13.49 -9.10 -5.57
CA VAL A 537 -14.56 -9.08 -6.58
C VAL A 537 -14.02 -9.25 -8.00
N ASP A 538 -12.73 -9.03 -8.23
CA ASP A 538 -12.09 -9.41 -9.48
C ASP A 538 -11.95 -10.93 -9.57
N SER A 539 -12.16 -11.50 -10.76
CA SER A 539 -12.10 -12.94 -10.98
C SER A 539 -10.72 -13.55 -10.71
N GLN A 540 -9.63 -12.83 -10.96
CA GLN A 540 -8.27 -13.25 -10.63
C GLN A 540 -8.03 -13.19 -9.12
N GLU A 541 -8.39 -12.07 -8.47
CA GLU A 541 -8.29 -11.94 -7.01
C GLU A 541 -9.07 -13.02 -6.28
N SER A 542 -10.30 -13.32 -6.73
CA SER A 542 -11.13 -14.40 -6.17
C SER A 542 -10.51 -15.78 -6.38
N THR A 543 -9.86 -16.01 -7.52
CA THR A 543 -9.15 -17.27 -7.81
C THR A 543 -7.93 -17.43 -6.91
N ILE A 544 -7.10 -16.39 -6.82
CA ILE A 544 -5.94 -16.34 -5.91
C ILE A 544 -6.39 -16.56 -4.47
N GLN A 545 -7.43 -15.85 -4.02
CA GLN A 545 -7.95 -15.99 -2.66
C GLN A 545 -8.44 -17.42 -2.37
N THR A 546 -9.09 -18.07 -3.34
CA THR A 546 -9.51 -19.48 -3.23
C THR A 546 -8.31 -20.42 -3.16
N ALA A 547 -7.29 -20.17 -3.98
CA ALA A 547 -6.05 -20.95 -4.00
C ALA A 547 -5.27 -20.82 -2.68
N MET A 548 -5.07 -19.59 -2.21
CA MET A 548 -4.49 -19.30 -0.91
C MET A 548 -5.27 -19.97 0.21
N PHE A 549 -6.62 -19.97 0.16
CA PHE A 549 -7.43 -20.60 1.20
C PHE A 549 -7.21 -22.12 1.27
N ASN A 550 -7.37 -22.81 0.14
CA ASN A 550 -7.19 -24.27 0.09
C ASN A 550 -5.75 -24.67 0.44
N GLY A 551 -4.78 -24.04 -0.24
CA GLY A 551 -3.36 -24.36 -0.07
C GLY A 551 -2.80 -23.95 1.29
N GLY A 552 -3.17 -22.77 1.80
CA GLY A 552 -2.76 -22.29 3.11
C GLY A 552 -3.34 -23.12 4.25
N THR A 553 -4.61 -23.52 4.16
CA THR A 553 -5.25 -24.41 5.14
C THR A 553 -4.55 -25.78 5.17
N ASP A 554 -4.25 -26.35 4.01
CA ASP A 554 -3.49 -27.60 3.86
C ASP A 554 -2.07 -27.49 4.45
N LEU A 555 -1.34 -26.43 4.10
CA LEU A 555 0.00 -26.15 4.63
C LEU A 555 -0.01 -26.07 6.16
N PHE A 556 -0.91 -25.26 6.73
CA PHE A 556 -0.98 -25.06 8.16
C PHE A 556 -1.40 -26.32 8.90
N TYR A 557 -2.34 -27.09 8.34
CA TYR A 557 -2.71 -28.39 8.89
C TYR A 557 -1.51 -29.36 8.92
N LYS A 558 -0.75 -29.46 7.82
CA LYS A 558 0.45 -30.29 7.72
C LYS A 558 1.54 -29.89 8.71
N LEU A 559 1.79 -28.59 8.86
CA LEU A 559 2.78 -28.07 9.79
C LEU A 559 2.39 -28.31 11.26
N GLN A 560 1.12 -28.07 11.63
CA GLN A 560 0.62 -28.32 12.99
C GLN A 560 0.60 -29.82 13.37
N ASN A 561 0.45 -30.71 12.38
CA ASN A 561 0.45 -32.16 12.59
C ASN A 561 1.80 -32.83 12.28
N CYS A 562 2.85 -32.03 12.09
CA CYS A 562 4.17 -32.45 11.62
C CYS A 562 4.14 -33.16 10.26
N TYR A 563 4.89 -32.64 9.30
CA TYR A 563 5.00 -33.22 7.97
C TYR A 563 6.37 -33.87 7.77
N ALA A 564 6.38 -35.14 7.38
CA ALA A 564 7.58 -35.82 6.93
C ALA A 564 7.90 -35.37 5.50
N SER A 565 8.73 -34.34 5.38
CA SER A 565 9.25 -33.88 4.09
C SER A 565 10.26 -34.86 3.51
N ILE A 566 10.34 -34.91 2.19
CA ILE A 566 11.37 -35.65 1.45
C ILE A 566 12.09 -34.74 0.47
N GLY A 567 13.39 -34.96 0.37
CA GLY A 567 14.23 -34.43 -0.68
C GLY A 567 15.47 -35.30 -0.85
N THR A 568 16.44 -34.80 -1.59
CA THR A 568 17.62 -35.57 -2.01
C THR A 568 18.59 -35.84 -0.86
N SER A 569 18.59 -34.99 0.16
CA SER A 569 19.37 -35.17 1.40
C SER A 569 18.72 -36.16 2.38
N GLY A 570 17.54 -36.71 2.05
CA GLY A 570 16.78 -37.64 2.88
C GLY A 570 15.43 -37.08 3.30
N SER A 571 14.88 -37.63 4.38
CA SER A 571 13.63 -37.16 4.97
C SER A 571 13.90 -36.33 6.22
N ARG A 572 13.12 -35.26 6.41
CA ARG A 572 13.11 -34.45 7.64
C ARG A 572 11.67 -34.23 8.07
N THR A 573 11.43 -34.18 9.37
CA THR A 573 10.11 -33.80 9.89
C THR A 573 10.08 -32.31 10.15
N VAL A 574 9.12 -31.61 9.57
CA VAL A 574 8.89 -30.17 9.76
C VAL A 574 7.59 -30.01 10.55
N CYS A 575 7.66 -29.28 11.65
CA CYS A 575 6.51 -29.01 12.51
C CYS A 575 6.42 -27.51 12.78
N ALA A 576 5.22 -26.99 12.97
CA ALA A 576 4.97 -25.70 13.60
C ALA A 576 4.21 -25.93 14.92
N PRO A 577 4.41 -25.08 15.93
CA PRO A 577 3.77 -25.19 17.23
C PRO A 577 2.27 -25.00 17.09
N THR A 578 1.52 -25.73 17.91
CA THR A 578 0.07 -25.55 18.06
C THR A 578 -0.29 -24.43 19.04
N SER A 579 0.71 -23.79 19.67
CA SER A 579 0.54 -22.68 20.62
C SER A 579 1.22 -21.39 20.14
N SER A 580 0.64 -20.25 20.52
CA SER A 580 1.01 -18.88 20.11
C SER A 580 2.36 -18.35 20.63
N LEU A 581 3.16 -19.15 21.33
CA LEU A 581 4.47 -18.74 21.84
C LEU A 581 5.57 -19.58 21.19
N GLU A 582 6.43 -18.91 20.44
CA GLU A 582 7.56 -19.51 19.74
C GLU A 582 8.68 -19.87 20.72
N THR A 583 8.85 -21.16 21.02
CA THR A 583 9.96 -21.63 21.90
C THR A 583 10.97 -22.54 21.18
N ASN A 584 10.98 -22.58 19.85
CA ASN A 584 11.88 -23.48 19.11
C ASN A 584 12.90 -22.70 18.26
N PRO A 585 14.22 -22.86 18.49
CA PRO A 585 15.28 -22.21 17.71
C PRO A 585 15.68 -23.01 16.45
N GLY A 586 14.73 -23.73 15.83
CA GLY A 586 14.99 -24.58 14.65
C GLY A 586 15.19 -23.79 13.36
N THR A 587 15.31 -24.50 12.22
CA THR A 587 15.16 -23.88 10.87
C THR A 587 13.72 -23.98 10.36
N ASP A 588 12.80 -24.34 11.24
CA ASP A 588 11.39 -24.57 10.96
C ASP A 588 10.65 -23.22 10.79
N PRO A 589 9.38 -23.22 10.32
CA PRO A 589 8.61 -21.99 10.13
C PRO A 589 8.60 -21.03 11.34
N VAL A 590 8.74 -21.57 12.56
CA VAL A 590 8.85 -20.79 13.81
C VAL A 590 9.99 -19.79 13.75
N ALA A 591 11.16 -20.23 13.32
CA ALA A 591 12.31 -19.35 13.21
C ALA A 591 12.21 -18.37 12.04
N LYS A 592 11.14 -18.41 11.25
CA LYS A 592 10.89 -17.59 10.05
C LYS A 592 9.56 -16.81 10.16
N GLY A 593 9.19 -16.38 11.37
CA GLY A 593 8.04 -15.50 11.60
C GLY A 593 6.66 -16.17 11.53
N TRP A 594 6.57 -17.48 11.82
CA TRP A 594 5.30 -18.23 11.84
C TRP A 594 4.20 -17.52 12.62
N LEU A 595 4.53 -16.97 13.80
CA LEU A 595 3.57 -16.23 14.63
C LEU A 595 2.93 -15.06 13.88
N TYR A 596 3.72 -14.27 13.15
CA TYR A 596 3.24 -13.08 12.45
C TYR A 596 2.44 -13.46 11.20
N ILE A 597 2.93 -14.44 10.43
CA ILE A 597 2.26 -14.94 9.23
C ILE A 597 0.90 -15.56 9.56
N THR A 598 0.84 -16.40 10.61
CA THR A 598 -0.43 -17.00 11.04
C THR A 598 -1.39 -15.96 11.60
N ASN A 599 -0.89 -14.96 12.34
CA ASN A 599 -1.75 -13.89 12.84
C ASN A 599 -2.35 -13.08 11.70
N MET A 600 -1.53 -12.67 10.73
CA MET A 600 -2.02 -12.00 9.52
C MET A 600 -3.04 -12.86 8.76
N TRP A 601 -2.76 -14.14 8.59
CA TRP A 601 -3.65 -15.06 7.87
C TRP A 601 -5.03 -15.18 8.52
N TYR A 602 -5.08 -15.54 9.80
CA TYR A 602 -6.34 -15.85 10.49
C TYR A 602 -7.08 -14.59 10.96
N HIS A 603 -6.37 -13.59 11.46
CA HIS A 603 -7.00 -12.43 12.13
C HIS A 603 -7.15 -11.22 11.22
N TYR A 604 -6.17 -10.95 10.35
CA TYR A 604 -6.20 -9.76 9.49
C TYR A 604 -6.86 -10.03 8.13
N LEU A 605 -6.48 -11.13 7.49
CA LEU A 605 -6.99 -11.51 6.17
C LEU A 605 -8.33 -12.27 6.21
N GLY A 606 -8.82 -12.59 7.42
CA GLY A 606 -10.17 -13.08 7.69
C GLY A 606 -10.46 -14.50 7.19
N GLN A 607 -9.50 -15.42 7.35
CA GLN A 607 -9.60 -16.82 6.89
C GLN A 607 -9.77 -17.81 8.04
#